data_AF-F3G796-F1
#
_entry.id   AF-F3G796-F1
#
_cell.length_a   1.000
_cell.length_b   1.000
_cell.length_c   1.000
_cell.angle_alpha   90.00
_cell.angle_beta   90.00
_cell.angle_gamma   90.00
#
_symmetry.space_group_name_H-M   'P 1'
#
loop_
_entity.id
_entity.type
_entity.pdbx_description
1 polymer ?
#
loop_
_entity_poly.entity_id
_entity_poly.type
_entity_poly.pdbx_seq_one_letter_code
_entity_poly.pdbx_strand_id
1 'polypeptide(L)'
;MVDVIAEQSVRPVIGRLVVVGLGLIGGSFAKGVRESGLCGEVVGVDLDPQSRQLAVELGVVDRCEADLATACRGADVIQLAVPILTMEKLLALLAPIDLGHAILTDVGSAKGNVVRAARQAFGHMPSRFVPGHPIAGSEQSGVEASNAALFRRHKVILTPLTETDPQAVAIVDQLWSALGADVEHMQVERHDEVLAATSHLPHLLAFGLVDSLAKRNENLDIFRYAAGGFRDFTRIAGSDPTMWHDIFMANRDAVLRTLDSFRTDLDALREAVDAGDGAQLMDVFTRARAAREHFGRILASRARVDTAPEEPRALHGGSAEGVSHRIKGPVDVTSA
;
A
#
# COMPACT_ATOMS: atom_id res chain seq x y z
N MET A 1 2.59 -48.03 16.76
CA MET A 1 2.60 -47.68 15.34
C MET A 1 2.46 -46.17 15.30
N VAL A 2 3.55 -45.47 15.04
CA VAL A 2 3.61 -44.01 15.09
C VAL A 2 3.09 -43.51 13.76
N ASP A 3 1.96 -42.79 13.77
CA ASP A 3 1.46 -42.11 12.58
C ASP A 3 2.39 -40.96 12.23
N VAL A 4 3.19 -41.19 11.19
CA VAL A 4 3.94 -40.16 10.49
C VAL A 4 2.92 -39.37 9.67
N ILE A 5 2.46 -38.24 10.22
CA ILE A 5 1.82 -37.21 9.41
C ILE A 5 2.92 -36.70 8.48
N ALA A 6 2.88 -37.11 7.23
CA ALA A 6 3.73 -36.57 6.19
C ALA A 6 3.48 -35.06 6.10
N GLU A 7 4.44 -34.27 6.58
CA GLU A 7 4.55 -32.86 6.25
C GLU A 7 4.58 -32.77 4.72
N GLN A 8 3.47 -32.30 4.13
CA GLN A 8 3.49 -31.91 2.73
C GLN A 8 4.48 -30.77 2.62
N SER A 9 5.67 -31.08 2.10
CA SER A 9 6.67 -30.09 1.70
C SER A 9 6.00 -29.13 0.72
N VAL A 10 5.58 -27.98 1.24
CA VAL A 10 5.07 -26.88 0.42
C VAL A 10 6.23 -26.45 -0.45
N ARG A 11 6.15 -26.73 -1.76
CA ARG A 11 7.16 -26.18 -2.67
C ARG A 11 7.05 -24.66 -2.63
N PRO A 12 8.18 -23.95 -2.50
CA PRO A 12 8.15 -22.50 -2.44
C PRO A 12 7.57 -21.96 -3.76
N VAL A 13 6.75 -20.91 -3.64
CA VAL A 13 6.12 -20.21 -4.77
C VAL A 13 7.18 -19.55 -5.64
N ILE A 14 8.25 -19.07 -5.03
CA ILE A 14 9.41 -18.48 -5.69
C ILE A 14 10.71 -19.04 -5.11
N GLY A 15 11.73 -19.21 -5.94
CA GLY A 15 13.06 -19.64 -5.49
C GLY A 15 13.76 -18.55 -4.69
N ARG A 16 13.89 -17.34 -5.25
CA ARG A 16 14.61 -16.22 -4.64
C ARG A 16 13.84 -14.90 -4.66
N LEU A 17 13.67 -14.31 -3.48
CA LEU A 17 13.21 -12.93 -3.28
C LEU A 17 14.40 -12.02 -3.00
N VAL A 18 14.50 -10.91 -3.72
CA VAL A 18 15.40 -9.80 -3.39
C VAL A 18 14.60 -8.65 -2.83
N VAL A 19 15.02 -8.10 -1.70
CA VAL A 19 14.39 -6.90 -1.11
C VAL A 19 15.42 -5.77 -1.04
N VAL A 20 15.13 -4.66 -1.74
CA VAL A 20 15.98 -3.48 -1.77
C VAL A 20 15.41 -2.41 -0.83
N GLY A 21 16.11 -2.14 0.27
CA GLY A 21 15.65 -1.33 1.39
C GLY A 21 15.07 -2.21 2.50
N LEU A 22 15.77 -2.29 3.64
CA LEU A 22 15.47 -3.20 4.74
C LEU A 22 14.87 -2.48 5.97
N GLY A 23 14.30 -1.29 5.78
CA GLY A 23 13.54 -0.60 6.81
C GLY A 23 12.22 -1.31 7.17
N LEU A 24 11.31 -0.60 7.87
CA LEU A 24 10.05 -1.17 8.36
C LEU A 24 9.30 -1.99 7.31
N ILE A 25 8.98 -1.41 6.15
CA ILE A 25 8.14 -2.07 5.14
C ILE A 25 8.87 -3.23 4.46
N GLY A 26 10.06 -2.96 3.90
CA GLY A 26 10.84 -3.99 3.20
C GLY A 26 11.25 -5.13 4.12
N GLY A 27 11.72 -4.83 5.32
CA GLY A 27 12.06 -5.82 6.33
C GLY A 27 10.85 -6.63 6.80
N SER A 28 9.69 -5.99 7.02
CA SER A 28 8.45 -6.72 7.38
C SER A 28 8.01 -7.67 6.26
N PHE A 29 8.14 -7.25 5.00
CA PHE A 29 7.79 -8.09 3.84
C PHE A 29 8.76 -9.27 3.71
N ALA A 30 10.07 -9.01 3.76
CA ALA A 30 11.12 -10.02 3.74
C ALA A 30 10.89 -11.09 4.84
N LYS A 31 10.70 -10.63 6.07
CA LYS A 31 10.48 -11.48 7.25
C LYS A 31 9.21 -12.31 7.11
N GLY A 32 8.10 -11.68 6.70
CA GLY A 32 6.83 -12.38 6.49
C GLY A 32 6.91 -13.45 5.41
N VAL A 33 7.51 -13.13 4.26
CA VAL A 33 7.68 -14.10 3.15
C VAL A 33 8.57 -15.26 3.58
N ARG A 34 9.67 -14.97 4.28
CA ARG A 34 10.58 -16.00 4.82
C ARG A 34 9.87 -16.93 5.81
N GLU A 35 9.18 -16.38 6.80
CA GLU A 35 8.47 -17.16 7.83
C GLU A 35 7.31 -17.99 7.26
N SER A 36 6.72 -17.55 6.14
CA SER A 36 5.63 -18.27 5.47
C SER A 36 6.07 -19.49 4.64
N GLY A 37 7.38 -19.64 4.36
CA GLY A 37 7.90 -20.70 3.48
C GLY A 37 7.55 -20.53 1.99
N LEU A 38 7.01 -19.37 1.58
CA LEU A 38 6.69 -19.08 0.17
C LEU A 38 7.92 -18.90 -0.70
N CYS A 39 9.09 -18.68 -0.10
CA CYS A 39 10.34 -18.43 -0.79
C CYS A 39 11.43 -19.38 -0.31
N GLY A 40 12.31 -19.83 -1.23
CA GLY A 40 13.47 -20.63 -0.89
C GLY A 40 14.61 -19.85 -0.25
N GLU A 41 14.83 -18.60 -0.66
CA GLU A 41 15.88 -17.71 -0.15
C GLU A 41 15.47 -16.23 -0.26
N VAL A 42 15.65 -15.47 0.82
CA VAL A 42 15.49 -14.02 0.83
C VAL A 42 16.86 -13.34 0.91
N VAL A 43 17.16 -12.52 -0.10
CA VAL A 43 18.39 -11.72 -0.20
C VAL A 43 18.06 -10.24 0.05
N GLY A 44 18.67 -9.66 1.07
CA GLY A 44 18.53 -8.24 1.38
C GLY A 44 19.57 -7.37 0.68
N VAL A 45 19.18 -6.15 0.29
CA VAL A 45 20.07 -5.10 -0.16
C VAL A 45 19.74 -3.83 0.61
N ASP A 46 20.73 -3.25 1.27
CA ASP A 46 20.60 -1.95 1.92
C ASP A 46 21.92 -1.17 1.77
N LEU A 47 21.86 0.16 1.77
CA LEU A 47 23.07 0.99 1.70
C LEU A 47 23.82 0.96 3.03
N ASP A 48 23.10 0.87 4.15
CA ASP A 48 23.69 0.86 5.48
C ASP A 48 24.27 -0.52 5.84
N PRO A 49 25.60 -0.64 6.07
CA PRO A 49 26.22 -1.88 6.50
C PRO A 49 25.66 -2.44 7.80
N GLN A 50 25.27 -1.55 8.73
CA GLN A 50 24.71 -1.97 10.01
C GLN A 50 23.33 -2.60 9.81
N SER A 51 22.45 -1.96 9.04
CA SER A 51 21.15 -2.53 8.66
C SER A 51 21.29 -3.90 7.97
N ARG A 52 22.26 -4.08 7.08
CA ARG A 52 22.53 -5.39 6.45
C ARG A 52 22.92 -6.47 7.46
N GLN A 53 23.78 -6.14 8.42
CA GLN A 53 24.20 -7.08 9.46
C GLN A 53 23.02 -7.45 10.36
N LEU A 54 22.29 -6.47 10.88
CA LEU A 54 21.14 -6.71 11.74
C LEU A 54 20.03 -7.50 11.03
N ALA A 55 19.80 -7.27 9.74
CA ALA A 55 18.80 -8.01 8.98
C ALA A 55 19.05 -9.53 8.99
N VAL A 56 20.31 -9.95 8.91
CA VAL A 56 20.68 -11.37 8.97
C VAL A 56 20.59 -11.88 10.41
N GLU A 57 21.13 -11.15 11.39
CA GLU A 57 21.11 -11.52 12.81
C GLU A 57 19.68 -11.69 13.36
N LEU A 58 18.75 -10.83 12.91
CA LEU A 58 17.34 -10.87 13.30
C LEU A 58 16.50 -11.85 12.47
N GLY A 59 17.10 -12.55 11.49
CA GLY A 59 16.40 -13.47 10.60
C GLY A 59 15.37 -12.81 9.68
N VAL A 60 15.58 -11.53 9.34
CA VAL A 60 14.74 -10.80 8.37
C VAL A 60 15.02 -11.31 6.95
N VAL A 61 16.29 -11.60 6.66
CA VAL A 61 16.76 -12.16 5.39
C VAL A 61 17.76 -13.28 5.65
N ASP A 62 17.98 -14.16 4.68
CA ASP A 62 18.95 -15.26 4.81
C ASP A 62 20.39 -14.76 4.63
N ARG A 63 20.57 -13.75 3.77
CA ARG A 63 21.83 -13.03 3.59
C ARG A 63 21.61 -11.65 3.00
N CYS A 64 22.63 -10.81 3.08
CA CYS A 64 22.64 -9.50 2.44
C CYS A 64 23.74 -9.38 1.39
N GLU A 65 23.50 -8.54 0.39
CA GLU A 65 24.48 -8.12 -0.60
C GLU A 65 24.62 -6.59 -0.58
N ALA A 66 25.85 -6.11 -0.79
CA ALA A 66 26.09 -4.68 -0.99
C ALA A 66 25.91 -4.28 -2.46
N ASP A 67 26.22 -5.18 -3.39
CA ASP A 67 26.13 -4.96 -4.83
C ASP A 67 24.76 -5.42 -5.37
N LEU A 68 24.06 -4.48 -6.00
CA LEU A 68 22.71 -4.71 -6.50
C LEU A 68 22.68 -5.75 -7.64
N ALA A 69 23.67 -5.74 -8.54
CA ALA A 69 23.73 -6.69 -9.66
C ALA A 69 23.98 -8.12 -9.18
N THR A 70 24.82 -8.29 -8.16
CA THR A 70 25.06 -9.57 -7.50
C THR A 70 23.80 -10.07 -6.80
N ALA A 71 23.09 -9.19 -6.09
CA ALA A 71 21.84 -9.54 -5.42
C ALA A 71 20.75 -10.00 -6.40
N CYS A 72 20.59 -9.30 -7.52
CA CYS A 72 19.51 -9.55 -8.49
C CYS A 72 19.73 -10.80 -9.36
N ARG A 73 20.95 -11.36 -9.38
CA ARG A 73 21.25 -12.52 -10.23
C ARG A 73 20.38 -13.72 -9.83
N GLY A 74 19.56 -14.21 -10.76
CA GLY A 74 18.68 -15.35 -10.53
C GLY A 74 17.55 -15.06 -9.52
N ALA A 75 17.17 -13.80 -9.34
CA ALA A 75 15.99 -13.44 -8.58
C ALA A 75 14.71 -13.81 -9.36
N ASP A 76 13.70 -14.30 -8.65
CA ASP A 76 12.36 -14.49 -9.22
C ASP A 76 11.50 -13.25 -8.98
N VAL A 77 11.69 -12.59 -7.83
CA VAL A 77 11.00 -11.36 -7.45
C VAL A 77 12.00 -10.37 -6.85
N ILE A 78 11.90 -9.10 -7.23
CA ILE A 78 12.67 -7.97 -6.70
C ILE A 78 11.68 -6.95 -6.14
N GLN A 79 11.65 -6.78 -4.82
CA GLN A 79 10.80 -5.83 -4.12
C GLN A 79 11.59 -4.56 -3.79
N LEU A 80 11.16 -3.44 -4.34
CA LEU A 80 11.74 -2.12 -4.10
C LEU A 80 11.04 -1.44 -2.92
N ALA A 81 11.76 -1.25 -1.82
CA ALA A 81 11.28 -0.71 -0.56
C ALA A 81 12.16 0.45 -0.05
N VAL A 82 12.59 1.30 -0.98
CA VAL A 82 13.32 2.55 -0.71
C VAL A 82 12.36 3.74 -0.63
N PRO A 83 12.79 4.89 -0.05
CA PRO A 83 12.00 6.12 -0.09
C PRO A 83 11.58 6.47 -1.52
N ILE A 84 10.37 7.02 -1.68
CA ILE A 84 9.76 7.18 -3.00
C ILE A 84 10.58 8.06 -3.96
N LEU A 85 11.22 9.12 -3.47
CA LEU A 85 12.08 9.96 -4.31
C LEU A 85 13.43 9.32 -4.64
N THR A 86 13.81 8.25 -3.95
CA THR A 86 15.00 7.44 -4.27
C THR A 86 14.69 6.41 -5.38
N MET A 87 13.42 6.12 -5.63
CA MET A 87 12.98 5.10 -6.58
C MET A 87 13.53 5.35 -8.00
N GLU A 88 13.55 6.61 -8.46
CA GLU A 88 14.09 6.96 -9.79
C GLU A 88 15.57 6.57 -9.94
N LYS A 89 16.40 6.90 -8.94
CA LYS A 89 17.82 6.54 -8.95
C LYS A 89 18.01 5.04 -8.90
N LEU A 90 17.23 4.34 -8.08
CA LEU A 90 17.29 2.88 -7.96
C LEU A 90 16.91 2.20 -9.28
N LEU A 91 15.83 2.64 -9.93
CA LEU A 91 15.39 2.10 -11.21
C LEU A 91 16.43 2.37 -12.31
N ALA A 92 17.08 3.53 -12.32
CA ALA A 92 18.18 3.83 -13.24
C ALA A 92 19.41 2.91 -13.04
N LEU A 93 19.68 2.48 -11.81
CA LEU A 93 20.73 1.50 -11.49
C LEU A 93 20.32 0.07 -11.87
N LEU A 94 19.03 -0.26 -11.79
CA LEU A 94 18.51 -1.58 -12.18
C LEU A 94 18.41 -1.76 -13.69
N ALA A 95 18.07 -0.71 -14.43
CA ALA A 95 17.85 -0.75 -15.88
C ALA A 95 18.97 -1.41 -16.70
N PRO A 96 20.28 -1.19 -16.43
CA PRO A 96 21.35 -1.85 -17.20
C PRO A 96 21.64 -3.31 -16.77
N ILE A 97 20.99 -3.83 -15.72
CA ILE A 97 21.23 -5.18 -15.20
C ILE A 97 20.32 -6.16 -15.93
N ASP A 98 20.85 -7.31 -16.36
CA ASP A 98 20.03 -8.41 -16.88
C ASP A 98 19.26 -9.06 -15.72
N LEU A 99 17.99 -8.70 -15.60
CA LEU A 99 17.07 -9.24 -14.59
C LEU A 99 16.42 -10.56 -15.03
N GLY A 100 16.70 -11.06 -16.24
CA GLY A 100 16.07 -12.26 -16.79
C GLY A 100 14.54 -12.17 -16.78
N HIS A 101 13.90 -13.11 -16.08
CA HIS A 101 12.43 -13.17 -15.92
C HIS A 101 11.93 -12.69 -14.55
N ALA A 102 12.78 -11.98 -13.79
CA ALA A 102 12.41 -11.48 -12.47
C ALA A 102 11.16 -10.56 -12.55
N ILE A 103 10.28 -10.71 -11.57
CA ILE A 103 9.17 -9.78 -11.35
C ILE A 103 9.70 -8.61 -10.54
N LEU A 104 9.47 -7.40 -11.02
CA LEU A 104 9.76 -6.19 -10.27
C LEU A 104 8.47 -5.72 -9.59
N THR A 105 8.56 -5.30 -8.33
CA THR A 105 7.44 -4.70 -7.59
C THR A 105 7.96 -3.64 -6.63
N ASP A 106 7.10 -2.73 -6.17
CA ASP A 106 7.45 -1.66 -5.24
C ASP A 106 6.45 -1.55 -4.08
N VAL A 107 6.74 -0.68 -3.11
CA VAL A 107 5.85 -0.34 -1.99
C VAL A 107 5.60 1.18 -1.86
N GLY A 108 5.94 1.97 -2.87
CA GLY A 108 5.91 3.42 -2.84
C GLY A 108 4.51 4.01 -2.63
N SER A 109 4.37 5.10 -1.89
CA SER A 109 3.04 5.64 -1.56
C SER A 109 2.32 6.40 -2.69
N ALA A 110 2.98 6.63 -3.83
CA ALA A 110 2.40 7.25 -5.03
C ALA A 110 2.84 6.50 -6.29
N LYS A 111 1.88 6.12 -7.13
CA LYS A 111 2.07 5.16 -8.23
C LYS A 111 2.42 5.83 -9.55
N GLY A 112 1.90 7.02 -9.82
CA GLY A 112 2.26 7.79 -11.01
C GLY A 112 3.74 8.13 -11.02
N ASN A 113 4.33 8.48 -9.86
CA ASN A 113 5.76 8.75 -9.75
C ASN A 113 6.61 7.52 -10.12
N VAL A 114 6.34 6.37 -9.49
CA VAL A 114 7.13 5.16 -9.69
C VAL A 114 6.99 4.63 -11.13
N VAL A 115 5.78 4.63 -11.68
CA VAL A 115 5.52 4.18 -13.06
C VAL A 115 6.25 5.07 -14.08
N ARG A 116 6.24 6.40 -13.89
CA ARG A 116 7.01 7.32 -14.75
C ARG A 116 8.52 7.05 -14.65
N ALA A 117 9.04 6.88 -13.44
CA ALA A 117 10.45 6.58 -13.21
C ALA A 117 10.87 5.26 -13.87
N ALA A 118 10.05 4.21 -13.78
CA ALA A 118 10.32 2.93 -14.40
C ALA A 118 10.33 3.05 -15.93
N ARG A 119 9.32 3.72 -16.52
CA ARG A 119 9.28 3.94 -17.97
C ARG A 119 10.50 4.70 -18.49
N GLN A 120 10.93 5.72 -17.75
CA GLN A 120 12.09 6.54 -18.11
C GLN A 120 13.40 5.75 -18.00
N ALA A 121 13.59 5.00 -16.92
CA ALA A 121 14.81 4.23 -16.67
C ALA A 121 15.01 3.11 -17.70
N PHE A 122 13.96 2.34 -18.01
CA PHE A 122 14.03 1.20 -18.92
C PHE A 122 13.79 1.58 -20.39
N GLY A 123 13.38 2.82 -20.69
CA GLY A 123 13.00 3.29 -22.03
C GLY A 123 11.65 2.73 -22.55
N HIS A 124 11.11 1.72 -21.87
CA HIS A 124 9.78 1.17 -22.04
C HIS A 124 9.24 0.73 -20.67
N MET A 125 7.98 0.32 -20.59
CA MET A 125 7.48 -0.32 -19.37
C MET A 125 7.94 -1.78 -19.34
N PRO A 126 8.62 -2.26 -18.29
CA PRO A 126 8.90 -3.69 -18.16
C PRO A 126 7.58 -4.47 -18.00
N SER A 127 7.35 -5.49 -18.82
CA SER A 127 6.10 -6.27 -18.78
C SER A 127 5.89 -7.01 -17.46
N ARG A 128 6.97 -7.31 -16.72
CA ARG A 128 6.92 -7.97 -15.41
C ARG A 128 7.10 -6.99 -14.24
N PHE A 129 6.79 -5.71 -14.45
CA PHE A 129 6.67 -4.74 -13.35
C PHE A 129 5.23 -4.68 -12.82
N VAL A 130 5.07 -4.94 -11.53
CA VAL A 130 3.81 -4.91 -10.80
C VAL A 130 3.91 -3.87 -9.68
N PRO A 131 3.51 -2.61 -9.91
CA PRO A 131 3.57 -1.60 -8.86
C PRO A 131 2.59 -1.93 -7.73
N GLY A 132 3.00 -1.71 -6.48
CA GLY A 132 2.21 -2.06 -5.30
C GLY A 132 2.33 -1.03 -4.17
N HIS A 133 1.30 -0.89 -3.34
CA HIS A 133 1.32 0.00 -2.19
C HIS A 133 0.62 -0.67 -0.98
N PRO A 134 1.38 -1.17 -0.01
CA PRO A 134 0.82 -1.58 1.27
C PRO A 134 0.36 -0.35 2.05
N ILE A 135 -0.93 -0.27 2.36
CA ILE A 135 -1.52 0.76 3.22
C ILE A 135 -1.32 0.33 4.68
N ALA A 136 -0.06 0.23 5.07
CA ALA A 136 0.39 -0.15 6.39
C ALA A 136 1.63 0.67 6.76
N GLY A 137 1.83 0.90 8.06
CA GLY A 137 2.98 1.63 8.55
C GLY A 137 2.89 1.85 10.06
N SER A 138 4.00 2.26 10.64
CA SER A 138 4.09 2.70 12.02
C SER A 138 5.00 3.92 12.10
N GLU A 139 5.01 4.58 13.25
CA GLU A 139 5.97 5.62 13.61
C GLU A 139 7.39 5.09 13.85
N GLN A 140 7.59 3.77 13.81
CA GLN A 140 8.89 3.13 13.97
C GLN A 140 9.61 3.02 12.62
N SER A 141 10.93 2.97 12.66
CA SER A 141 11.79 2.88 11.48
C SER A 141 12.93 1.90 11.71
N GLY A 142 13.68 1.59 10.65
CA GLY A 142 14.79 0.65 10.69
C GLY A 142 14.36 -0.82 10.58
N VAL A 143 15.36 -1.69 10.49
CA VAL A 143 15.19 -3.14 10.33
C VAL A 143 14.70 -3.79 11.62
N GLU A 144 15.04 -3.22 12.78
CA GLU A 144 14.63 -3.68 14.10
C GLU A 144 13.11 -3.56 14.31
N ALA A 145 12.47 -2.63 13.61
CA ALA A 145 11.02 -2.44 13.63
C ALA A 145 10.28 -3.44 12.71
N SER A 146 10.99 -4.31 11.98
CA SER A 146 10.36 -5.27 11.08
C SER A 146 9.46 -6.28 11.80
N ASN A 147 8.24 -6.44 11.28
CA ASN A 147 7.20 -7.28 11.84
C ASN A 147 6.53 -8.11 10.74
N ALA A 148 6.67 -9.43 10.78
CA ALA A 148 6.06 -10.35 9.82
C ALA A 148 4.52 -10.26 9.76
N ALA A 149 3.88 -9.77 10.83
CA ALA A 149 2.44 -9.58 10.90
C ALA A 149 1.97 -8.17 10.50
N LEU A 150 2.87 -7.27 10.08
CA LEU A 150 2.55 -5.86 9.80
C LEU A 150 1.38 -5.69 8.83
N PHE A 151 1.31 -6.54 7.80
CA PHE A 151 0.34 -6.40 6.72
C PHE A 151 -0.98 -7.12 6.96
N ARG A 152 -1.10 -7.88 8.06
CA ARG A 152 -2.33 -8.61 8.36
C ARG A 152 -3.51 -7.64 8.45
N ARG A 153 -4.57 -7.90 7.68
CA ARG A 153 -5.79 -7.09 7.57
C ARG A 153 -5.55 -5.64 7.15
N HIS A 154 -4.40 -5.36 6.54
CA HIS A 154 -4.12 -4.08 5.89
C HIS A 154 -4.32 -4.23 4.39
N LYS A 155 -4.74 -3.14 3.74
CA LYS A 155 -4.90 -3.14 2.29
C LYS A 155 -3.54 -3.14 1.62
N VAL A 156 -3.42 -3.88 0.54
CA VAL A 156 -2.33 -3.70 -0.42
C VAL A 156 -2.96 -3.40 -1.77
N ILE A 157 -2.64 -2.25 -2.34
CA ILE A 157 -3.16 -1.86 -3.65
C ILE A 157 -2.11 -2.17 -4.71
N LEU A 158 -2.41 -3.12 -5.59
CA LEU A 158 -1.63 -3.34 -6.81
C LEU A 158 -2.17 -2.47 -7.93
N THR A 159 -1.29 -1.90 -8.74
CA THR A 159 -1.69 -1.08 -9.89
C THR A 159 -1.12 -1.64 -11.20
N PRO A 160 -1.59 -2.83 -11.63
CA PRO A 160 -1.15 -3.42 -12.89
C PRO A 160 -1.49 -2.49 -14.05
N LEU A 161 -0.57 -2.41 -15.02
CA LEU A 161 -0.73 -1.66 -16.26
C LEU A 161 -1.29 -2.56 -17.35
N THR A 162 -1.72 -1.99 -18.46
CA THR A 162 -2.22 -2.74 -19.62
C THR A 162 -1.22 -3.77 -20.14
N GLU A 163 0.08 -3.45 -20.07
CA GLU A 163 1.17 -4.31 -20.53
C GLU A 163 1.68 -5.27 -19.45
N THR A 164 1.19 -5.17 -18.20
CA THR A 164 1.66 -5.99 -17.09
C THR A 164 1.23 -7.45 -17.29
N ASP A 165 2.19 -8.35 -17.21
CA ASP A 165 1.99 -9.80 -17.28
C ASP A 165 1.05 -10.28 -16.15
N PRO A 166 -0.11 -10.87 -16.47
CA PRO A 166 -1.05 -11.37 -15.47
C PRO A 166 -0.46 -12.42 -14.53
N GLN A 167 0.53 -13.21 -14.97
CA GLN A 167 1.21 -14.18 -14.11
C GLN A 167 2.08 -13.48 -13.06
N ALA A 168 2.72 -12.37 -13.43
CA ALA A 168 3.49 -11.56 -12.49
C ALA A 168 2.57 -10.96 -11.42
N VAL A 169 1.40 -10.45 -11.82
CA VAL A 169 0.38 -9.94 -10.89
C VAL A 169 -0.07 -11.03 -9.92
N ALA A 170 -0.38 -12.23 -10.43
CA ALA A 170 -0.83 -13.35 -9.59
C ALA A 170 0.21 -13.76 -8.53
N ILE A 171 1.51 -13.75 -8.88
CA ILE A 171 2.59 -14.05 -7.92
C ILE A 171 2.67 -12.97 -6.85
N VAL A 172 2.68 -11.68 -7.22
CA VAL A 172 2.77 -10.58 -6.26
C VAL A 172 1.54 -10.53 -5.35
N ASP A 173 0.35 -10.76 -5.91
CA ASP A 173 -0.90 -10.89 -5.15
C ASP A 173 -0.81 -12.04 -4.14
N GLN A 174 -0.37 -13.23 -4.58
CA GLN A 174 -0.21 -14.38 -3.70
C GLN A 174 0.77 -14.11 -2.55
N LEU A 175 1.89 -13.43 -2.82
CA LEU A 175 2.84 -13.05 -1.78
C LEU A 175 2.17 -12.15 -0.72
N TRP A 176 1.47 -11.09 -1.12
CA TRP A 176 0.80 -10.19 -0.18
C TRP A 176 -0.37 -10.86 0.56
N SER A 177 -1.21 -11.59 -0.16
CA SER A 177 -2.35 -12.33 0.40
C SER A 177 -1.91 -13.34 1.46
N ALA A 178 -0.79 -14.03 1.24
CA ALA A 178 -0.25 -14.99 2.20
C ALA A 178 0.34 -14.32 3.47
N LEU A 179 0.66 -13.02 3.42
CA LEU A 179 0.97 -12.22 4.62
C LEU A 179 -0.30 -11.73 5.35
N GLY A 180 -1.48 -12.16 4.89
CA GLY A 180 -2.77 -11.79 5.44
C GLY A 180 -3.24 -10.39 5.02
N ALA A 181 -2.69 -9.82 3.95
CA ALA A 181 -3.12 -8.55 3.41
C ALA A 181 -4.41 -8.68 2.57
N ASP A 182 -5.22 -7.63 2.58
CA ASP A 182 -6.37 -7.49 1.69
C ASP A 182 -5.90 -6.87 0.36
N VAL A 183 -5.63 -7.71 -0.64
CA VAL A 183 -5.13 -7.23 -1.93
C VAL A 183 -6.28 -6.67 -2.78
N GLU A 184 -6.13 -5.44 -3.24
CA GLU A 184 -7.05 -4.76 -4.16
C GLU A 184 -6.28 -4.28 -5.40
N HIS A 185 -6.94 -4.21 -6.55
CA HIS A 185 -6.34 -3.71 -7.79
C HIS A 185 -6.95 -2.37 -8.19
N MET A 186 -6.13 -1.43 -8.63
CA MET A 186 -6.57 -0.09 -9.00
C MET A 186 -5.76 0.47 -10.18
N GLN A 187 -6.36 1.36 -10.98
CA GLN A 187 -5.59 2.12 -11.97
C GLN A 187 -4.64 3.11 -11.27
N VAL A 188 -3.50 3.40 -11.88
CA VAL A 188 -2.43 4.25 -11.31
C VAL A 188 -2.96 5.65 -10.96
N GLU A 189 -3.68 6.29 -11.89
CA GLU A 189 -4.23 7.62 -11.70
C GLU A 189 -5.28 7.62 -10.58
N ARG A 190 -6.12 6.58 -10.56
CA ARG A 190 -7.16 6.44 -9.54
C ARG A 190 -6.56 6.23 -8.14
N HIS A 191 -5.47 5.46 -8.05
CA HIS A 191 -4.72 5.29 -6.80
C HIS A 191 -4.26 6.66 -6.29
N ASP A 192 -3.54 7.41 -7.11
CA ASP A 192 -2.98 8.69 -6.70
C ASP A 192 -4.06 9.72 -6.32
N GLU A 193 -5.20 9.74 -7.00
CA GLU A 193 -6.35 10.57 -6.64
C GLU A 193 -7.00 10.16 -5.31
N VAL A 194 -7.26 8.87 -5.12
CA VAL A 194 -7.88 8.37 -3.89
C VAL A 194 -6.97 8.65 -2.71
N LEU A 195 -5.68 8.33 -2.80
CA LEU A 195 -4.73 8.53 -1.72
C LEU A 195 -4.46 10.03 -1.46
N ALA A 196 -4.51 10.88 -2.48
CA ALA A 196 -4.48 12.33 -2.28
C ALA A 196 -5.65 12.80 -1.40
N ALA A 197 -6.86 12.32 -1.66
CA ALA A 197 -8.06 12.70 -0.91
C ALA A 197 -8.14 12.07 0.49
N THR A 198 -7.82 10.78 0.62
CA THR A 198 -8.07 10.02 1.85
C THR A 198 -6.86 9.93 2.78
N SER A 199 -5.66 10.30 2.31
CA SER A 199 -4.42 10.21 3.09
C SER A 199 -3.62 11.51 3.05
N HIS A 200 -3.24 11.99 1.86
CA HIS A 200 -2.27 13.09 1.75
C HIS A 200 -2.84 14.44 2.19
N LEU A 201 -4.02 14.81 1.70
CA LEU A 201 -4.68 16.06 2.11
C LEU A 201 -4.92 16.11 3.63
N PRO A 202 -5.46 15.06 4.29
CA PRO A 202 -5.55 15.03 5.76
C PRO A 202 -4.22 15.34 6.47
N HIS A 203 -3.10 14.75 6.03
CA HIS A 203 -1.79 15.05 6.62
C HIS A 203 -1.36 16.50 6.36
N LEU A 204 -1.54 17.00 5.13
CA LEU A 204 -1.19 18.38 4.79
C LEU A 204 -1.95 19.39 5.66
N LEU A 205 -3.26 19.17 5.86
CA LEU A 205 -4.10 20.00 6.73
C LEU A 205 -3.68 19.89 8.20
N ALA A 206 -3.35 18.70 8.69
CA ALA A 206 -2.88 18.51 10.06
C ALA A 206 -1.54 19.21 10.31
N PHE A 207 -0.55 19.05 9.42
CA PHE A 207 0.72 19.78 9.50
C PHE A 207 0.51 21.29 9.45
N GLY A 208 -0.30 21.77 8.49
CA GLY A 208 -0.58 23.19 8.32
C GLY A 208 -1.28 23.81 9.53
N LEU A 209 -2.22 23.10 10.15
CA LEU A 209 -2.91 23.57 11.35
C LEU A 209 -1.95 23.68 12.55
N VAL A 210 -1.15 22.63 12.80
CA VAL A 210 -0.19 22.63 13.93
C VAL A 210 0.85 23.74 13.76
N ASP A 211 1.43 23.86 12.56
CA ASP A 211 2.43 24.90 12.24
C ASP A 211 1.84 26.32 12.36
N SER A 212 0.60 26.52 11.88
CA SER A 212 -0.10 27.81 12.00
C SER A 212 -0.28 28.24 13.46
N LEU A 213 -0.67 27.31 14.35
CA LEU A 213 -0.84 27.60 15.77
C LEU A 213 0.49 27.79 16.50
N ALA A 214 1.52 27.01 16.14
CA ALA A 214 2.84 27.09 16.74
C ALA A 214 3.51 28.47 16.52
N LYS A 215 3.21 29.14 15.39
CA LYS A 215 3.72 30.46 15.03
C LYS A 215 3.06 31.63 15.78
N ARG A 216 2.01 31.40 16.57
CA ARG A 216 1.31 32.45 17.32
C ARG A 216 2.08 32.75 18.62
N ASN A 217 2.13 34.03 19.00
CA ASN A 217 2.79 34.47 20.25
C ASN A 217 2.22 33.80 21.52
N GLU A 218 0.96 33.36 21.48
CA GLU A 218 0.23 32.73 22.59
C GLU A 218 0.19 31.20 22.51
N ASN A 219 1.10 30.58 21.75
CA ASN A 219 1.04 29.15 21.44
C ASN A 219 0.93 28.24 22.68
N LEU A 220 1.63 28.53 23.78
CA LEU A 220 1.60 27.74 25.01
C LEU A 220 0.22 27.72 25.66
N ASP A 221 -0.49 28.84 25.64
CA ASP A 221 -1.86 28.91 26.16
C ASP A 221 -2.84 28.22 25.20
N ILE A 222 -2.68 28.39 23.88
CA ILE A 222 -3.50 27.70 22.87
C ILE A 222 -3.40 26.18 23.03
N PHE A 223 -2.17 25.65 23.17
CA PHE A 223 -1.96 24.21 23.34
C PHE A 223 -2.42 23.71 24.71
N ARG A 224 -2.42 24.54 25.76
CA ARG A 224 -2.95 24.18 27.08
C ARG A 224 -4.46 23.93 27.06
N TYR A 225 -5.20 24.60 26.19
CA TYR A 225 -6.64 24.40 26.01
C TYR A 225 -7.01 23.41 24.90
N ALA A 226 -6.01 22.81 24.23
CA ALA A 226 -6.26 21.79 23.23
C ALA A 226 -6.91 20.55 23.88
N ALA A 227 -8.16 20.28 23.50
CA ALA A 227 -8.92 19.13 23.98
C ALA A 227 -8.74 17.91 23.07
N GLY A 228 -9.44 16.80 23.40
CA GLY A 228 -9.33 15.52 22.68
C GLY A 228 -9.50 15.62 21.16
N GLY A 229 -10.42 16.46 20.67
CA GLY A 229 -10.64 16.65 19.23
C GLY A 229 -9.42 17.21 18.50
N PHE A 230 -8.68 18.14 19.11
CA PHE A 230 -7.44 18.68 18.53
C PHE A 230 -6.35 17.60 18.50
N ARG A 231 -6.17 16.86 19.60
CA ARG A 231 -5.20 15.76 19.69
C ARG A 231 -5.44 14.72 18.61
N ASP A 232 -6.69 14.31 18.41
CA ASP A 232 -7.02 13.24 17.46
C ASP A 232 -6.84 13.70 16.00
N PHE A 233 -7.20 14.96 15.70
CA PHE A 233 -6.99 15.55 14.37
C PHE A 233 -5.50 15.74 14.05
N THR A 234 -4.71 16.18 15.03
CA THR A 234 -3.29 16.49 14.84
C THR A 234 -2.35 15.33 15.12
N ARG A 235 -2.85 14.16 15.56
CA ARG A 235 -2.05 12.94 15.77
C ARG A 235 -1.14 12.62 14.58
N ILE A 236 -1.66 12.79 13.36
CA ILE A 236 -0.95 12.49 12.11
C ILE A 236 0.08 13.56 11.71
N ALA A 237 0.06 14.74 12.33
CA ALA A 237 1.14 15.73 12.19
C ALA A 237 2.41 15.33 12.95
N GLY A 238 2.37 14.28 13.77
CA GLY A 238 3.55 13.67 14.39
C GLY A 238 4.29 12.67 13.49
N SER A 239 3.83 12.47 12.25
CA SER A 239 4.50 11.58 11.29
C SER A 239 5.84 12.14 10.80
N ASP A 240 6.69 11.26 10.25
CA ASP A 240 8.01 11.64 9.75
C ASP A 240 7.93 12.73 8.65
N PRO A 241 8.60 13.89 8.84
CA PRO A 241 8.49 15.01 7.91
C PRO A 241 9.18 14.74 6.57
N THR A 242 10.24 13.91 6.54
CA THR A 242 10.96 13.59 5.30
C THR A 242 10.11 12.73 4.38
N MET A 243 9.48 11.69 4.93
CA MET A 243 8.55 10.83 4.21
C MET A 243 7.38 11.63 3.64
N TRP A 244 6.75 12.49 4.43
CA TRP A 244 5.61 13.28 3.97
C TRP A 244 5.98 14.35 2.95
N HIS A 245 7.14 15.00 3.11
CA HIS A 245 7.72 15.86 2.07
C HIS A 245 7.80 15.10 0.73
N ASP A 246 8.39 13.90 0.75
CA ASP A 246 8.60 13.08 -0.43
C ASP A 246 7.27 12.63 -1.06
N ILE A 247 6.29 12.26 -0.25
CA ILE A 247 4.93 11.90 -0.71
C ILE A 247 4.27 13.09 -1.42
N PHE A 248 4.34 14.30 -0.84
CA PHE A 248 3.76 15.50 -1.47
C PHE A 248 4.46 15.85 -2.78
N MET A 249 5.77 15.66 -2.87
CA MET A 249 6.50 15.88 -4.12
C MET A 249 6.16 14.81 -5.17
N ALA A 250 6.05 13.55 -4.77
CA ALA A 250 5.75 12.43 -5.67
C ALA A 250 4.32 12.48 -6.23
N ASN A 251 3.35 12.88 -5.41
CA ASN A 251 1.93 12.98 -5.80
C ASN A 251 1.42 14.43 -5.92
N ARG A 252 2.30 15.37 -6.27
CA ARG A 252 2.04 16.81 -6.28
C ARG A 252 0.72 17.19 -6.96
N ASP A 253 0.49 16.71 -8.18
CA ASP A 253 -0.64 17.16 -8.99
C ASP A 253 -1.98 16.73 -8.41
N ALA A 254 -2.10 15.49 -7.92
CA ALA A 254 -3.33 15.02 -7.28
C ALA A 254 -3.58 15.70 -5.93
N VAL A 255 -2.50 15.94 -5.15
CA VAL A 255 -2.57 16.69 -3.89
C VAL A 255 -3.06 18.11 -4.13
N LEU A 256 -2.52 18.82 -5.13
CA LEU A 256 -2.95 20.19 -5.47
C LEU A 256 -4.41 20.22 -5.91
N ARG A 257 -4.85 19.33 -6.81
CA ARG A 257 -6.26 19.25 -7.23
C ARG A 257 -7.20 19.05 -6.04
N THR A 258 -6.83 18.16 -5.13
CA THR A 258 -7.64 17.86 -3.94
C THR A 258 -7.64 19.04 -2.97
N LEU A 259 -6.48 19.69 -2.77
CA LEU A 259 -6.35 20.87 -1.92
C LEU A 259 -7.19 22.04 -2.45
N ASP A 260 -7.15 22.31 -3.76
CA ASP A 260 -7.91 23.41 -4.36
C ASP A 260 -9.42 23.18 -4.22
N SER A 261 -9.90 21.94 -4.42
CA SER A 261 -11.30 21.58 -4.14
C SER A 261 -11.66 21.83 -2.67
N PHE A 262 -10.81 21.40 -1.74
CA PHE A 262 -11.04 21.61 -0.31
C PHE A 262 -11.03 23.10 0.06
N ARG A 263 -10.18 23.91 -0.57
CA ARG A 263 -10.14 25.36 -0.36
C ARG A 263 -11.44 26.02 -0.78
N THR A 264 -12.00 25.63 -1.94
CA THR A 264 -13.32 26.10 -2.36
C THR A 264 -14.40 25.78 -1.33
N ASP A 265 -14.43 24.55 -0.80
CA ASP A 265 -15.39 24.15 0.23
C ASP A 265 -15.19 24.92 1.55
N LEU A 266 -13.92 25.17 1.92
CA LEU A 266 -13.57 25.94 3.12
C LEU A 266 -13.95 27.41 2.99
N ASP A 267 -13.75 28.02 1.81
CA ASP A 267 -14.14 29.40 1.55
C ASP A 267 -15.67 29.57 1.63
N ALA A 268 -16.44 28.59 1.13
CA ALA A 268 -17.89 28.58 1.28
C ALA A 268 -18.32 28.52 2.77
N LEU A 269 -17.63 27.71 3.59
CA LEU A 269 -17.88 27.69 5.03
C LEU A 269 -17.50 29.01 5.71
N ARG A 270 -16.38 29.63 5.31
CA ARG A 270 -15.96 30.94 5.80
C ARG A 270 -17.02 32.00 5.51
N GLU A 271 -17.55 32.03 4.30
CA GLU A 271 -18.61 32.96 3.88
C GLU A 271 -19.90 32.75 4.66
N ALA A 272 -20.31 31.49 4.86
CA ALA A 272 -21.48 31.17 5.69
C ALA A 272 -21.34 31.70 7.12
N VAL A 273 -20.15 31.57 7.73
CA VAL A 273 -19.86 32.10 9.07
C VAL A 273 -19.94 33.63 9.08
N ASP A 274 -19.31 34.29 8.09
CA ASP A 274 -19.26 35.75 7.97
C ASP A 274 -20.67 36.36 7.77
N ALA A 275 -21.49 35.70 6.96
CA ALA A 275 -22.88 36.10 6.71
C ALA A 275 -23.86 35.69 7.83
N GLY A 276 -23.44 34.87 8.80
CA GLY A 276 -24.33 34.28 9.80
C GLY A 276 -25.35 33.29 9.22
N ASP A 277 -25.05 32.67 8.07
CA ASP A 277 -25.91 31.69 7.40
C ASP A 277 -25.89 30.33 8.13
N GLY A 278 -26.69 30.23 9.18
CA GLY A 278 -26.84 29.01 9.95
C GLY A 278 -27.44 27.83 9.16
N ALA A 279 -28.20 28.11 8.08
CA ALA A 279 -28.80 27.06 7.27
C ALA A 279 -27.74 26.34 6.43
N GLN A 280 -26.89 27.11 5.72
CA GLN A 280 -25.78 26.55 4.95
C GLN A 280 -24.82 25.74 5.84
N LEU A 281 -24.51 26.24 7.04
CA LEU A 281 -23.67 25.51 8.01
C LEU A 281 -24.31 24.17 8.41
N MET A 282 -25.60 24.19 8.77
CA MET A 282 -26.30 22.97 9.18
C MET A 282 -26.37 21.92 8.06
N ASP A 283 -26.56 22.37 6.82
CA ASP A 283 -26.56 21.52 5.64
C ASP A 283 -25.20 20.81 5.45
N VAL A 284 -24.09 21.56 5.54
CA VAL A 284 -22.74 20.98 5.43
C VAL A 284 -22.48 19.99 6.56
N PHE A 285 -22.78 20.35 7.81
CA PHE A 285 -22.54 19.49 8.97
C PHE A 285 -23.36 18.20 8.91
N THR A 286 -24.61 18.28 8.45
CA THR A 286 -25.49 17.12 8.30
C THR A 286 -24.96 16.16 7.24
N ARG A 287 -24.52 16.67 6.08
CA ARG A 287 -23.89 15.85 5.03
C ARG A 287 -22.59 15.19 5.53
N ALA A 288 -21.74 15.95 6.22
CA ALA A 288 -20.49 15.44 6.77
C ALA A 288 -20.73 14.32 7.80
N ARG A 289 -21.72 14.52 8.70
CA ARG A 289 -22.12 13.49 9.67
C ARG A 289 -22.61 12.22 8.99
N ALA A 290 -23.51 12.34 8.01
CA ALA A 290 -24.06 11.19 7.30
C ALA A 290 -22.96 10.40 6.55
N ALA A 291 -22.02 11.10 5.90
CA ALA A 291 -20.87 10.49 5.24
C ALA A 291 -19.98 9.74 6.25
N ARG A 292 -19.70 10.33 7.42
CA ARG A 292 -18.88 9.70 8.47
C ARG A 292 -19.55 8.47 9.08
N GLU A 293 -20.86 8.51 9.32
CA GLU A 293 -21.64 7.37 9.82
C GLU A 293 -21.69 6.24 8.79
N HIS A 294 -21.79 6.57 7.49
CA HIS A 294 -21.68 5.59 6.42
C HIS A 294 -20.30 4.93 6.38
N PHE A 295 -19.22 5.71 6.44
CA PHE A 295 -17.86 5.18 6.53
C PHE A 295 -17.65 4.28 7.75
N GLY A 296 -18.21 4.67 8.91
CA GLY A 296 -18.18 3.84 10.12
C GLY A 296 -18.84 2.47 9.92
N ARG A 297 -19.96 2.41 9.19
CA ARG A 297 -20.62 1.14 8.84
C ARG A 297 -19.78 0.27 7.91
N ILE A 298 -19.08 0.86 6.94
CA ILE A 298 -18.15 0.13 6.05
C ILE A 298 -17.01 -0.50 6.87
N LEU A 299 -16.45 0.21 7.84
CA LEU A 299 -15.42 -0.33 8.71
C LEU A 299 -15.95 -1.46 9.59
N ALA A 300 -17.15 -1.29 10.16
CA ALA A 300 -17.78 -2.31 11.00
C ALA A 300 -18.17 -3.57 10.22
N SER A 301 -18.63 -3.45 8.98
CA SER A 301 -18.93 -4.61 8.13
C SER A 301 -17.67 -5.40 7.80
N ARG A 302 -16.54 -4.72 7.54
CA ARG A 302 -15.24 -5.38 7.33
C ARG A 302 -14.83 -6.18 8.57
N ALA A 303 -14.82 -5.55 9.75
CA ALA A 303 -14.47 -6.21 11.00
C ALA A 303 -15.37 -7.43 11.35
N ARG A 304 -16.62 -7.46 10.84
CA ARG A 304 -17.54 -8.60 11.02
C ARG A 304 -17.27 -9.75 10.04
N VAL A 305 -16.91 -9.44 8.80
CA VAL A 305 -16.43 -10.45 7.85
C VAL A 305 -15.15 -11.11 8.40
N ASP A 306 -14.29 -10.32 9.07
CA ASP A 306 -13.01 -10.77 9.64
C ASP A 306 -13.12 -11.65 10.91
N THR A 307 -14.31 -11.78 11.51
CA THR A 307 -14.54 -12.54 12.75
C THR A 307 -15.44 -13.77 12.57
N ALA A 308 -15.89 -14.04 11.35
CA ALA A 308 -16.57 -15.30 11.03
C ALA A 308 -15.57 -16.47 11.07
N PRO A 309 -15.87 -17.60 11.74
CA PRO A 309 -15.02 -18.79 11.68
C PRO A 309 -14.94 -19.27 10.23
N GLU A 310 -13.74 -19.60 9.73
CA GLU A 310 -13.60 -20.35 8.48
C GLU A 310 -14.27 -21.71 8.68
N GLU A 311 -15.45 -21.90 8.09
CA GLU A 311 -16.02 -23.24 7.97
C GLU A 311 -15.09 -24.08 7.10
N PRO A 312 -14.74 -25.31 7.52
CA PRO A 312 -13.90 -26.18 6.71
C PRO A 312 -14.61 -26.44 5.39
N ARG A 313 -14.02 -25.96 4.29
CA ARG A 313 -14.43 -26.30 2.94
C ARG A 313 -14.35 -27.81 2.79
N ALA A 314 -15.49 -28.48 2.92
CA ALA A 314 -15.61 -29.90 2.67
C ALA A 314 -15.23 -30.16 1.20
N LEU A 315 -14.16 -30.92 1.00
CA LEU A 315 -13.83 -31.57 -0.27
C LEU A 315 -15.00 -32.47 -0.67
N HIS A 316 -15.95 -31.94 -1.44
CA HIS A 316 -16.95 -32.75 -2.13
C HIS A 316 -16.30 -33.32 -3.39
N GLY A 317 -15.73 -34.52 -3.24
CA GLY A 317 -15.66 -35.47 -4.34
C GLY A 317 -17.08 -35.88 -4.71
N GLY A 318 -17.52 -35.47 -5.90
CA GLY A 318 -18.83 -35.80 -6.44
C GLY A 318 -18.75 -35.88 -7.96
N SER A 319 -18.96 -37.10 -8.45
CA SER A 319 -18.95 -37.55 -9.84
C SER A 319 -19.71 -36.66 -10.82
N ALA A 320 -19.12 -36.52 -12.02
CA ALA A 320 -19.76 -35.93 -13.19
C ALA A 320 -20.93 -36.80 -13.67
N GLU A 321 -22.14 -36.24 -13.66
CA GLU A 321 -23.22 -36.64 -14.56
C GLU A 321 -23.97 -35.38 -15.05
N GLY A 322 -24.31 -35.39 -16.34
CA GLY A 322 -24.51 -34.19 -17.14
C GLY A 322 -25.84 -33.48 -16.95
N VAL A 323 -25.81 -32.17 -17.20
CA VAL A 323 -27.00 -31.36 -17.42
C VAL A 323 -26.82 -30.55 -18.70
N SER A 324 -27.66 -30.90 -19.68
CA SER A 324 -27.77 -30.26 -20.99
C SER A 324 -28.27 -28.82 -20.85
N HIS A 325 -27.47 -27.85 -21.28
CA HIS A 325 -27.92 -26.46 -21.44
C HIS A 325 -28.69 -26.29 -22.77
N ARG A 326 -30.00 -26.04 -22.66
CA ARG A 326 -30.85 -25.60 -23.77
C ARG A 326 -30.68 -24.09 -23.95
N ILE A 327 -30.13 -23.70 -25.10
CA ILE A 327 -30.04 -22.33 -25.58
C ILE A 327 -31.45 -21.86 -25.98
N LYS A 328 -31.94 -20.74 -25.44
CA LYS A 328 -33.10 -20.01 -25.97
C LYS A 328 -32.60 -18.71 -26.62
N GLY A 329 -32.79 -18.64 -27.95
CA GLY A 329 -32.65 -17.43 -28.76
C GLY A 329 -33.85 -16.48 -28.62
N PRO A 330 -33.83 -15.35 -29.34
CA PRO A 330 -34.38 -14.07 -28.91
C PRO A 330 -35.88 -13.91 -29.23
N VAL A 331 -36.54 -13.03 -28.48
CA VAL A 331 -37.89 -12.54 -28.79
C VAL A 331 -37.78 -11.11 -29.29
N ASP A 332 -38.05 -10.94 -30.59
CA ASP A 332 -38.40 -9.67 -31.23
C ASP A 332 -39.69 -9.10 -30.64
N VAL A 333 -39.72 -7.79 -30.41
CA VAL A 333 -40.98 -7.03 -30.35
C VAL A 333 -40.78 -5.71 -31.09
N THR A 334 -41.39 -5.63 -32.27
CA THR A 334 -41.73 -4.38 -32.96
C THR A 334 -43.24 -4.18 -32.89
N SER A 335 -43.63 -2.88 -32.84
CA SER A 335 -44.94 -2.28 -33.13
C SER A 335 -46.16 -2.65 -32.26
N ALA A 336 -46.62 -1.71 -31.44
CA ALA A 336 -47.77 -0.82 -31.73
C ALA A 336 -47.76 0.37 -30.77
#